data_AF-A0AA47E4B6-F1
#
_entry.id   AF-A0AA47E4B6-F1
#
_cell.length_a   1.000
_cell.length_b   1.000
_cell.length_c   1.000
_cell.angle_alpha   90.00
_cell.angle_beta   90.00
_cell.angle_gamma   90.00
#
_symmetry.space_group_name_H-M   'P 1'
#
loop_
_entity.id
_entity.type
_entity.pdbx_description
1 polymer ?
#
loop_
_entity_poly.entity_id
_entity_poly.type
_entity_poly.pdbx_seq_one_letter_code
_entity_poly.pdbx_strand_id
1 'polypeptide(L)'
;MPISVSPSVLGRCLASRLVKKNYVLTILKDVETEVHRNGALKFKYPWFDGEEVAAERGAKQVRLKAEEKAQLDAAQSVLHGWVLMNPVPYTTRKRSPPSTTDCRVLAFGQIRNAIVVTDDLGMHQLASDFGITVWHGHELLKKMLTAKLINNDQVREIFEALELNGDLTETWREAKHSTFSKLFGKA
;
A
#
# COMPACT_ATOMS: atom_id res chain seq x y z
N MET A 1 -18.61 3.20 -10.56
CA MET A 1 -17.26 3.72 -10.83
C MET A 1 -16.27 2.62 -10.49
N PRO A 2 -15.58 2.04 -11.48
CA PRO A 2 -14.68 0.94 -11.23
C PRO A 2 -13.44 1.52 -10.57
N ILE A 3 -13.23 1.14 -9.32
CA ILE A 3 -12.00 1.43 -8.60
C ILE A 3 -10.98 0.50 -9.25
N SER A 4 -10.28 0.98 -10.29
CA SER A 4 -9.20 0.26 -10.93
C SER A 4 -8.04 0.21 -9.95
N VAL A 5 -8.00 -0.83 -9.13
CA VAL A 5 -6.94 -1.04 -8.14
C VAL A 5 -6.18 -2.30 -8.52
N SER A 6 -5.00 -2.12 -9.11
CA SER A 6 -4.02 -3.21 -9.19
C SER A 6 -3.35 -3.38 -7.81
N PRO A 7 -3.09 -4.64 -7.36
CA PRO A 7 -2.51 -4.96 -6.04
C PRO A 7 -1.13 -4.36 -5.86
N SER A 8 -0.43 -4.08 -6.95
CA SER A 8 0.95 -3.67 -6.90
C SER A 8 1.11 -2.14 -6.76
N VAL A 9 0.01 -1.38 -6.93
CA VAL A 9 -0.13 0.00 -6.43
C VAL A 9 -0.87 0.04 -5.08
N LEU A 10 -1.83 -0.85 -4.83
CA LEU A 10 -2.34 -1.16 -3.47
C LEU A 10 -1.22 -1.59 -2.51
N GLY A 11 -0.13 -2.13 -3.06
CA GLY A 11 1.08 -2.53 -2.40
C GLY A 11 1.95 -1.38 -1.91
N ARG A 12 1.65 -0.12 -2.26
CA ARG A 12 2.33 1.08 -1.75
C ARG A 12 1.34 2.24 -1.55
N CYS A 13 0.14 1.92 -1.06
CA CYS A 13 -0.87 2.92 -0.75
C CYS A 13 -0.89 3.19 0.76
N LEU A 14 -0.84 4.46 1.15
CA LEU A 14 -0.89 4.86 2.55
C LEU A 14 -2.35 5.16 2.94
N ALA A 15 -2.92 4.41 3.87
CA ALA A 15 -4.18 4.78 4.49
C ALA A 15 -3.89 5.71 5.68
N SER A 16 -3.67 7.01 5.38
CA SER A 16 -3.40 7.98 6.44
C SER A 16 -4.67 8.45 7.14
N ARG A 17 -4.71 8.29 8.45
CA ARG A 17 -5.83 8.67 9.31
C ARG A 17 -5.84 10.19 9.52
N LEU A 18 -6.97 10.85 9.28
CA LEU A 18 -7.27 12.16 9.84
C LEU A 18 -8.60 12.09 10.63
N VAL A 19 -8.44 12.01 11.95
CA VAL A 19 -9.37 12.36 13.04
C VAL A 19 -10.86 11.98 12.89
N LYS A 20 -11.28 10.99 13.70
CA LYS A 20 -12.67 10.66 14.10
C LYS A 20 -13.60 10.10 12.99
N LYS A 21 -13.48 8.79 12.72
CA LYS A 21 -14.40 7.92 11.93
C LYS A 21 -14.64 8.29 10.46
N ASN A 22 -13.63 8.80 9.75
CA ASN A 22 -13.55 8.73 8.28
C ASN A 22 -12.09 8.42 7.90
N TYR A 23 -11.87 7.37 7.11
CA TYR A 23 -10.55 7.06 6.56
C TYR A 23 -10.38 7.77 5.22
N VAL A 24 -9.22 8.37 4.98
CA VAL A 24 -8.85 8.91 3.67
C VAL A 24 -7.72 8.05 3.13
N LEU A 25 -7.94 7.44 1.96
CA LEU A 25 -6.88 6.76 1.22
C LEU A 25 -6.06 7.81 0.48
N THR A 26 -4.75 7.79 0.66
CA THR A 26 -3.84 8.74 0.02
C THR A 26 -2.60 8.04 -0.50
N ILE A 27 -1.94 8.65 -1.48
CA ILE A 27 -0.64 8.22 -1.97
C ILE A 27 0.33 9.36 -1.66
N LEU A 28 1.46 9.03 -1.02
CA LEU A 28 2.47 10.05 -0.74
C LEU A 28 3.11 10.53 -2.03
N LYS A 29 3.47 11.82 -2.04
CA LYS A 29 4.21 12.45 -3.13
C LYS A 29 5.51 11.71 -3.48
N ASP A 30 6.15 11.10 -2.49
CA ASP A 30 7.38 10.34 -2.68
C ASP A 30 7.15 9.07 -3.54
N VAL A 31 6.03 8.37 -3.32
CA VAL A 31 5.64 7.20 -4.14
C VAL A 31 5.30 7.63 -5.57
N GLU A 32 4.59 8.74 -5.73
CA GLU A 32 4.32 9.32 -7.04
C GLU A 32 5.60 9.69 -7.79
N THR A 33 6.54 10.36 -7.11
CA THR A 33 7.85 10.71 -7.67
C THR A 33 8.64 9.47 -8.08
N GLU A 34 8.58 8.39 -7.30
CA GLU A 34 9.23 7.12 -7.62
C GLU A 34 8.65 6.48 -8.89
N VAL A 35 7.32 6.38 -9.00
CA VAL A 35 6.66 5.86 -10.21
C VAL A 35 7.03 6.72 -11.41
N HIS A 36 7.02 8.05 -11.27
CA HIS A 36 7.34 8.96 -12.37
C HIS A 36 8.82 8.95 -12.79
N ARG A 37 9.72 8.56 -11.89
CA ARG A 37 11.16 8.44 -12.19
C ARG A 37 11.51 7.07 -12.79
N ASN A 38 10.78 6.02 -12.45
CA ASN A 38 11.11 4.65 -12.85
C ASN A 38 10.30 4.21 -14.09
N GLY A 39 10.99 4.11 -15.23
CA GLY A 39 10.38 3.69 -16.50
C GLY A 39 9.71 2.30 -16.44
N ALA A 40 10.23 1.37 -15.65
CA ALA A 40 9.63 0.05 -15.48
C ALA A 40 8.30 0.12 -14.71
N LEU A 41 8.20 0.98 -13.70
CA LEU A 41 6.96 1.20 -12.95
C LEU A 41 5.91 1.91 -13.81
N LYS A 42 6.31 2.89 -14.64
CA LYS A 42 5.39 3.51 -15.61
C LYS A 42 4.84 2.50 -16.60
N PHE A 43 5.71 1.64 -17.14
CA PHE A 43 5.30 0.60 -18.06
C PHE A 43 4.36 -0.41 -17.40
N LYS A 44 4.62 -0.76 -16.13
CA LYS A 44 3.78 -1.67 -15.36
C LYS A 44 2.42 -1.05 -14.97
N TYR A 45 2.38 0.26 -14.74
CA TYR A 45 1.18 0.99 -14.29
C TYR A 45 0.78 2.10 -15.26
N PRO A 46 0.39 1.77 -16.50
CA PRO A 46 0.04 2.78 -17.50
C PRO A 46 -1.20 3.60 -17.11
N TRP A 47 -2.05 3.05 -16.23
CA TRP A 47 -3.24 3.71 -15.70
C TRP A 47 -2.93 4.76 -14.62
N PHE A 48 -1.70 4.80 -14.07
CA PHE A 48 -1.34 5.65 -12.91
C PHE A 48 -1.48 7.14 -13.20
N ASP A 49 -1.32 7.54 -14.46
CA ASP A 49 -1.45 8.92 -14.94
C ASP A 49 -2.76 9.17 -15.72
N GLY A 50 -3.73 8.24 -15.61
CA GLY A 50 -5.07 8.46 -16.14
C GLY A 50 -5.71 9.69 -15.48
N GLU A 51 -6.37 10.54 -16.27
CA GLU A 51 -6.81 11.88 -15.85
C GLU A 51 -7.64 11.87 -14.56
N GLU A 52 -8.64 10.99 -14.48
CA GLU A 52 -9.50 10.87 -13.29
C GLU A 52 -8.72 10.43 -12.04
N VAL A 53 -7.81 9.45 -12.20
CA VAL A 53 -7.02 8.89 -11.10
C VAL A 53 -5.99 9.90 -10.59
N ALA A 54 -5.33 10.61 -11.50
CA ALA A 54 -4.35 11.64 -11.17
C ALA A 54 -5.01 12.83 -10.47
N ALA A 55 -6.19 13.27 -10.93
CA ALA A 55 -6.94 14.34 -10.30
C ALA A 55 -7.39 13.97 -8.88
N GLU A 56 -7.92 12.76 -8.67
CA GLU A 56 -8.32 12.27 -7.35
C GLU A 56 -7.11 12.18 -6.39
N ARG A 57 -5.99 11.62 -6.87
CA ARG A 57 -4.75 11.50 -6.09
C ARG A 57 -4.21 12.87 -5.69
N GLY A 58 -4.12 13.81 -6.63
CA GLY A 58 -3.64 15.17 -6.38
C GLY A 58 -4.50 15.90 -5.35
N ALA A 59 -5.82 15.74 -5.40
CA ALA A 59 -6.75 16.34 -4.45
C ALA A 59 -6.59 15.79 -3.01
N LYS A 60 -6.14 14.54 -2.85
CA LYS A 60 -5.99 13.85 -1.55
C LYS A 60 -4.55 13.86 -1.01
N GLN A 61 -3.65 14.62 -1.63
CA GLN A 61 -2.24 14.64 -1.25
C GLN A 61 -2.03 15.28 0.13
N VAL A 62 -1.27 14.59 1.00
CA VAL A 62 -0.90 15.12 2.31
C VAL A 62 0.27 16.09 2.19
N ARG A 63 0.10 17.31 2.71
CA ARG A 63 1.18 18.29 2.83
C ARG A 63 1.88 18.15 4.17
N LEU A 64 3.21 18.07 4.14
CA LEU A 64 4.06 18.01 5.33
C LEU A 64 4.61 19.40 5.65
N LYS A 65 4.63 19.74 6.94
CA LYS A 65 5.38 20.91 7.42
C LYS A 65 6.88 20.63 7.40
N ALA A 66 7.70 21.68 7.51
CA ALA A 66 9.16 21.55 7.49
C ALA A 66 9.67 20.67 8.64
N GLU A 67 9.12 20.82 9.84
CA GLU A 67 9.50 20.01 11.00
C GLU A 67 9.13 18.54 10.82
N GLU A 68 7.92 18.29 10.29
CA GLU A 68 7.44 16.92 10.02
C GLU A 68 8.29 16.25 8.93
N LYS A 69 8.74 17.02 7.94
CA LYS A 69 9.65 16.53 6.91
C LYS A 69 11.00 16.13 7.51
N ALA A 70 11.58 16.96 8.39
CA ALA A 70 12.83 16.65 9.07
C ALA A 70 12.71 15.40 9.96
N GLN A 71 11.60 15.27 10.71
CA GLN A 71 11.30 14.07 11.49
C GLN A 71 11.16 12.83 10.61
N LEU A 72 10.48 12.97 9.47
CA LEU A 72 10.30 11.90 8.50
C LEU A 72 11.64 11.43 7.90
N ASP A 73 12.51 12.37 7.52
CA ASP A 73 13.83 12.07 6.96
C ASP A 73 14.71 11.33 7.99
N ALA A 74 14.67 11.74 9.25
CA ALA A 74 15.38 11.07 10.34
C ALA A 74 14.86 9.64 10.58
N ALA A 75 13.54 9.48 10.71
CA ALA A 75 12.92 8.16 10.92
C ALA A 75 13.15 7.22 9.73
N GLN A 76 13.03 7.72 8.51
CA GLN A 76 13.35 6.97 7.28
C GLN A 76 14.80 6.50 7.26
N SER A 77 15.74 7.34 7.71
CA SER A 77 17.16 6.98 7.76
C SER A 77 17.43 5.84 8.75
N VAL A 78 16.75 5.84 9.91
CA VAL A 78 16.84 4.75 10.89
C VAL A 78 16.29 3.44 10.31
N LEU A 79 15.09 3.46 9.73
CA LEU A 79 14.48 2.27 9.14
C LEU A 79 15.34 1.68 8.02
N HIS A 80 15.83 2.54 7.12
CA HIS A 80 16.67 2.09 6.01
C HIS A 80 18.04 1.58 6.51
N GLY A 81 18.65 2.25 7.49
CA GLY A 81 19.86 1.78 8.13
C GLY A 81 19.70 0.40 8.76
N TRP A 82 18.55 0.15 9.41
CA TRP A 82 18.23 -1.17 9.98
C TRP A 82 18.16 -2.27 8.92
N VAL A 83 17.50 -2.00 7.79
CA VAL A 83 17.43 -2.94 6.65
C VAL A 83 18.82 -3.26 6.12
N LEU A 84 19.68 -2.26 5.95
CA LEU A 84 21.04 -2.44 5.46
C LEU A 84 21.94 -3.20 6.43
N MET A 85 21.78 -2.98 7.74
CA MET A 85 22.54 -3.69 8.77
C MET A 85 22.07 -5.13 8.99
N ASN A 86 20.81 -5.43 8.65
CA ASN A 86 20.20 -6.75 8.82
C ASN A 86 19.59 -7.25 7.49
N PRO A 87 20.38 -7.54 6.44
CA PRO A 87 19.82 -7.82 5.11
C PRO A 87 19.17 -9.21 4.98
N VAL A 88 19.53 -10.18 5.83
CA VAL A 88 19.10 -11.58 5.70
C VAL A 88 17.57 -11.76 5.83
N PRO A 89 16.88 -11.16 6.84
CA PRO A 89 15.42 -11.27 6.97
C PRO A 89 14.64 -10.66 5.79
N TYR A 90 15.24 -9.74 5.04
CA TYR A 90 14.59 -9.01 3.96
C TYR A 90 14.95 -9.50 2.55
N THR A 91 15.91 -10.43 2.43
CA THR A 91 16.33 -11.02 1.15
C THR A 91 15.97 -12.51 1.02
N THR A 92 15.37 -13.09 2.08
CA THR A 92 14.93 -14.48 2.11
C THR A 92 13.45 -14.62 1.74
N ARG A 93 13.02 -15.83 1.33
CA ARG A 93 11.61 -16.16 1.01
C ARG A 93 10.97 -15.26 -0.06
N LYS A 94 11.71 -14.99 -1.15
CA LYS A 94 11.28 -14.13 -2.27
C LYS A 94 10.99 -12.67 -1.88
N ARG A 95 11.49 -12.22 -0.73
CA ARG A 95 11.43 -10.81 -0.33
C ARG A 95 12.52 -10.02 -1.04
N SER A 96 12.20 -8.77 -1.31
CA SER A 96 13.17 -7.75 -1.66
C SER A 96 13.36 -6.82 -0.46
N PRO A 97 14.58 -6.32 -0.21
CA PRO A 97 14.80 -5.37 0.85
C PRO A 97 13.98 -4.10 0.61
N PRO A 98 13.26 -3.58 1.62
CA PRO A 98 12.52 -2.34 1.49
C PRO A 98 13.41 -1.21 0.97
N SER A 99 12.96 -0.52 -0.07
CA SER A 99 13.66 0.62 -0.63
C SER A 99 13.65 1.82 0.33
N THR A 100 14.39 2.87 -0.02
CA THR A 100 14.33 4.15 0.68
C THR A 100 12.90 4.73 0.70
N THR A 101 12.16 4.57 -0.41
CA THR A 101 10.76 5.03 -0.54
C THR A 101 9.84 4.22 0.39
N ASP A 102 10.03 2.90 0.44
CA ASP A 102 9.26 2.01 1.31
C ASP A 102 9.49 2.33 2.80
N CYS A 103 10.75 2.58 3.18
CA CYS A 103 11.10 3.02 4.54
C CYS A 103 10.45 4.37 4.87
N ARG A 104 10.40 5.30 3.90
CA ARG A 104 9.74 6.60 4.06
C ARG A 104 8.24 6.45 4.32
N VAL A 105 7.57 5.57 3.59
CA VAL A 105 6.14 5.27 3.74
C VAL A 105 5.84 4.74 5.14
N LEU A 106 6.66 3.80 5.65
CA LEU A 106 6.51 3.26 7.01
C LEU A 106 6.77 4.32 8.09
N ALA A 107 7.83 5.12 7.93
CA ALA A 107 8.13 6.23 8.83
C ALA A 107 6.98 7.25 8.91
N PHE A 108 6.36 7.56 7.78
CA PHE A 108 5.18 8.41 7.75
C PHE A 108 4.01 7.79 8.53
N GLY A 109 3.79 6.48 8.34
CA GLY A 109 2.82 5.69 9.10
C GLY A 109 2.98 5.86 10.62
N GLN A 110 4.22 5.75 11.09
CA GLN A 110 4.56 5.92 12.50
C GLN A 110 4.32 7.34 13.01
N ILE A 111 4.84 8.38 12.32
CA ILE A 111 4.74 9.78 12.75
C ILE A 111 3.29 10.27 12.79
N ARG A 112 2.49 9.88 11.80
CA ARG A 112 1.08 10.30 11.67
C ARG A 112 0.09 9.35 12.35
N ASN A 113 0.56 8.27 12.96
CA ASN A 113 -0.29 7.17 13.45
C ASN A 113 -1.31 6.72 12.39
N ALA A 114 -0.79 6.55 11.18
CA ALA A 114 -1.48 6.15 9.97
C ALA A 114 -1.28 4.65 9.71
N ILE A 115 -2.23 4.02 9.02
CA ILE A 115 -2.14 2.62 8.64
C ILE A 115 -1.50 2.57 7.26
N VAL A 116 -0.38 1.88 7.13
CA VAL A 116 0.23 1.65 5.81
C VAL A 116 -0.43 0.43 5.19
N VAL A 117 -0.80 0.50 3.91
CA VAL A 117 -1.36 -0.65 3.18
C VAL A 117 -0.34 -1.07 2.14
N THR A 118 0.13 -2.31 2.27
CA THR A 118 1.12 -2.88 1.35
C THR A 118 0.99 -4.39 1.32
N ASP A 119 1.29 -5.01 0.19
CA ASP A 119 1.43 -6.45 0.04
C ASP A 119 2.91 -6.88 -0.04
N ASP A 120 3.84 -5.93 0.16
CA ASP A 120 5.28 -6.21 0.19
C ASP A 120 5.67 -6.87 1.52
N LEU A 121 6.08 -8.14 1.44
CA LEU A 121 6.45 -8.94 2.61
C LEU A 121 7.70 -8.41 3.34
N GLY A 122 8.58 -7.69 2.65
CA GLY A 122 9.72 -6.99 3.25
C GLY A 122 9.26 -5.82 4.09
N MET A 123 8.30 -5.02 3.61
CA MET A 123 7.68 -3.94 4.38
C MET A 123 6.91 -4.45 5.60
N HIS A 124 6.17 -5.57 5.46
CA HIS A 124 5.51 -6.22 6.60
C HIS A 124 6.50 -6.69 7.66
N GLN A 125 7.62 -7.28 7.25
CA GLN A 125 8.68 -7.67 8.18
C GLN A 125 9.25 -6.44 8.92
N LEU A 126 9.62 -5.40 8.17
CA LEU A 126 10.18 -4.18 8.75
C LEU A 126 9.19 -3.49 9.70
N ALA A 127 7.91 -3.46 9.34
CA ALA A 127 6.87 -2.93 10.20
C ALA A 127 6.73 -3.74 11.49
N SER A 128 6.81 -5.07 11.43
CA SER A 128 6.81 -5.94 12.61
C SER A 128 8.00 -5.63 13.53
N ASP A 129 9.19 -5.40 12.97
CA ASP A 129 10.41 -5.13 13.73
C ASP A 129 10.33 -3.81 14.52
N PHE A 130 9.54 -2.83 14.02
CA PHE A 130 9.38 -1.50 14.62
C PHE A 130 7.99 -1.25 15.24
N GLY A 131 7.11 -2.25 15.27
CA GLY A 131 5.74 -2.11 15.81
C GLY A 131 4.84 -1.16 15.03
N ILE A 132 5.05 -1.02 13.72
CA ILE A 132 4.26 -0.17 12.82
C ILE A 132 3.04 -0.95 12.34
N THR A 133 1.86 -0.32 12.34
CA THR A 133 0.64 -0.96 11.85
C THR A 133 0.59 -0.96 10.32
N VAL A 134 0.58 -2.15 9.75
CA VAL A 134 0.44 -2.40 8.30
C VAL A 134 -0.74 -3.32 8.04
N TRP A 135 -1.43 -3.12 6.92
CA TRP A 135 -2.43 -4.03 6.38
C TRP A 135 -2.04 -4.53 4.99
N HIS A 136 -2.47 -5.74 4.66
CA HIS A 136 -2.54 -6.20 3.28
C HIS A 136 -3.64 -5.47 2.50
N GLY A 137 -3.52 -5.46 1.17
CA GLY A 137 -4.52 -4.82 0.30
C GLY A 137 -5.92 -5.42 0.45
N HIS A 138 -6.00 -6.74 0.63
CA HIS A 138 -7.27 -7.45 0.80
C HIS A 138 -7.96 -7.10 2.14
N GLU A 139 -7.20 -6.75 3.17
CA GLU A 139 -7.75 -6.30 4.46
C GLU A 139 -8.39 -4.93 4.32
N LEU A 140 -7.73 -4.00 3.63
CA LEU A 140 -8.32 -2.70 3.28
C LEU A 140 -9.63 -2.89 2.52
N LEU A 141 -9.62 -3.77 1.51
CA LEU A 141 -10.80 -4.07 0.71
C LEU A 141 -11.97 -4.57 1.58
N LYS A 142 -11.68 -5.47 2.54
CA LYS A 142 -12.69 -5.96 3.48
C LYS A 142 -13.25 -4.85 4.37
N LYS A 143 -12.42 -3.93 4.84
CA LYS A 143 -12.86 -2.77 5.64
C LYS A 143 -13.74 -1.82 4.83
N MET A 144 -13.37 -1.55 3.57
CA MET A 144 -14.16 -0.71 2.66
C MET A 144 -15.52 -1.35 2.35
N LEU A 145 -15.56 -2.66 2.12
CA LEU A 145 -16.81 -3.40 1.92
C LEU A 145 -17.70 -3.34 3.16
N THR A 146 -17.14 -3.54 4.36
CA THR A 146 -17.88 -3.46 5.62
C THR A 146 -18.43 -2.05 5.88
N ALA A 147 -17.68 -1.02 5.47
CA ALA A 147 -18.09 0.37 5.52
C ALA A 147 -19.07 0.77 4.41
N LYS A 148 -19.45 -0.14 3.52
CA LYS A 148 -20.32 0.10 2.35
C LYS A 148 -19.79 1.17 1.39
N LEU A 149 -18.47 1.37 1.36
CA LEU A 149 -17.81 2.24 0.38
C LEU A 149 -17.68 1.57 -0.99
N ILE A 150 -17.70 0.24 -1.00
CA ILE A 150 -17.71 -0.60 -2.18
C ILE A 150 -18.75 -1.70 -2.04
N ASN A 151 -19.11 -2.34 -3.15
CA ASN A 151 -20.04 -3.46 -3.19
C ASN A 151 -19.35 -4.78 -3.57
N ASN A 152 -20.11 -5.88 -3.57
CA ASN A 152 -19.57 -7.21 -3.87
C ASN A 152 -19.08 -7.35 -5.31
N ASP A 153 -19.70 -6.64 -6.27
CA ASP A 153 -19.32 -6.74 -7.69
C ASP A 153 -17.99 -6.03 -7.93
N GLN A 154 -17.78 -4.86 -7.34
CA GLN A 154 -16.48 -4.18 -7.33
C GLN A 154 -15.39 -5.03 -6.70
N VAL A 155 -15.70 -5.80 -5.65
CA VAL A 155 -14.73 -6.74 -5.06
C VAL A 155 -14.36 -7.84 -6.06
N ARG A 156 -15.33 -8.40 -6.81
CA ARG A 156 -15.06 -9.40 -7.85
C ARG A 156 -14.22 -8.83 -8.99
N GLU A 157 -14.59 -7.66 -9.50
CA GLU A 157 -13.85 -6.95 -10.55
C GLU A 157 -12.39 -6.71 -10.15
N ILE A 158 -12.16 -6.31 -8.89
CA ILE A 158 -10.80 -6.15 -8.37
C ILE A 158 -10.07 -7.48 -8.43
N PHE A 159 -10.58 -8.55 -7.80
CA PHE A 159 -9.94 -9.87 -7.82
C PHE A 159 -9.64 -10.38 -9.24
N GLU A 160 -10.58 -10.23 -10.17
CA GLU A 160 -10.40 -10.57 -11.59
C GLU A 160 -9.27 -9.76 -12.23
N ALA A 161 -9.23 -8.44 -12.01
CA ALA A 161 -8.16 -7.60 -12.51
C ALA A 161 -6.79 -8.01 -11.94
N LEU A 162 -6.71 -8.44 -10.67
CA LEU A 162 -5.44 -8.90 -10.08
C LEU A 162 -4.97 -10.21 -10.75
N GLU A 163 -5.91 -11.10 -11.05
CA GLU A 163 -5.62 -12.38 -11.74
C GLU A 163 -5.17 -12.15 -13.18
N LEU A 164 -5.90 -11.33 -13.95
CA LEU A 164 -5.57 -11.01 -15.34
C LEU A 164 -4.21 -10.33 -15.47
N ASN A 165 -3.87 -9.47 -14.52
CA ASN A 165 -2.57 -8.78 -14.50
C ASN A 165 -1.42 -9.65 -13.93
N GLY A 166 -1.71 -10.85 -13.43
CA GLY A 166 -0.72 -11.70 -12.78
C GLY A 166 -0.20 -11.15 -11.45
N ASP A 167 -0.90 -10.17 -10.85
CA ASP A 167 -0.52 -9.52 -9.60
C ASP A 167 -1.17 -10.19 -8.36
N LEU A 168 -1.99 -11.23 -8.53
CA LEU A 168 -2.65 -11.93 -7.42
C LEU A 168 -1.63 -12.72 -6.57
N THR A 169 -1.22 -12.14 -5.43
CA THR A 169 -0.28 -12.75 -4.49
C THR A 169 -0.91 -13.91 -3.71
N GLU A 170 -0.08 -14.71 -3.04
CA GLU A 170 -0.51 -15.85 -2.22
C GLU A 170 -1.50 -15.43 -1.12
N THR A 171 -1.20 -14.33 -0.41
CA THR A 171 -2.10 -13.78 0.62
C THR A 171 -3.47 -13.38 0.06
N TRP A 172 -3.53 -12.86 -1.17
CA TRP A 172 -4.80 -12.56 -1.83
C TRP A 172 -5.56 -13.83 -2.23
N ARG A 173 -4.87 -14.88 -2.72
CA ARG A 173 -5.48 -16.18 -3.04
C ARG A 173 -6.12 -16.81 -1.81
N GLU A 174 -5.41 -16.81 -0.68
CA GLU A 174 -5.92 -17.30 0.59
C GLU A 174 -7.12 -16.46 1.06
N ALA A 175 -7.02 -15.14 0.98
CA ALA A 175 -8.09 -14.22 1.37
C ALA A 175 -9.36 -14.39 0.53
N LYS A 176 -9.24 -14.74 -0.76
CA LYS A 176 -10.37 -15.01 -1.67
C LYS A 176 -11.33 -16.03 -1.06
N HIS A 177 -10.78 -17.12 -0.51
CA HIS A 177 -11.56 -18.25 -0.01
C HIS A 177 -11.75 -18.28 1.50
N SER A 178 -10.99 -17.49 2.26
CA SER A 178 -11.16 -17.32 3.70
C SER A 178 -11.99 -16.07 4.03
N THR A 179 -11.41 -14.89 3.85
CA THR A 179 -11.99 -13.56 4.16
C THR A 179 -13.22 -13.22 3.31
N PHE A 180 -13.24 -13.67 2.06
CA PHE A 180 -14.32 -13.44 1.10
C PHE A 180 -15.10 -14.73 0.72
N SER A 181 -15.09 -15.74 1.60
CA SER A 181 -15.80 -17.02 1.42
C SER A 181 -17.28 -16.89 1.04
N LYS A 182 -17.98 -15.85 1.51
CA LYS A 182 -19.38 -15.59 1.11
C LYS A 182 -19.54 -15.13 -0.35
N LEU A 183 -18.51 -14.55 -0.94
CA LEU A 183 -18.52 -14.04 -2.32
C LEU A 183 -18.00 -15.09 -3.31
N PHE A 184 -16.96 -15.85 -2.92
CA PHE A 184 -16.23 -16.75 -3.82
C PHE A 184 -16.34 -18.25 -3.45
N GLY A 185 -17.01 -18.59 -2.34
CA GLY A 185 -17.02 -19.95 -1.80
C GLY A 185 -15.76 -20.28 -0.99
N LYS A 186 -15.83 -21.40 -0.26
CA LYS A 186 -14.64 -21.99 0.39
C LYS A 186 -13.78 -22.69 -0.66
N ALA A 187 -12.46 -22.76 -0.41
CA ALA A 187 -11.51 -23.49 -1.24
C ALA A 187 -11.77 -24.99 -1.17
#